data_AF-A0A060CK46-F1
#
_entry.id   AF-A0A060CK46-F1
#
_cell.length_a   1.000
_cell.length_b   1.000
_cell.length_c   1.000
_cell.angle_alpha   90.00
_cell.angle_beta   90.00
_cell.angle_gamma   90.00
#
_symmetry.space_group_name_H-M   'P 1'
#
loop_
_entity.id
_entity.type
_entity.pdbx_description
1 polymer ?
#
loop_
_entity_poly.entity_id
_entity_poly.type
_entity_poly.pdbx_seq_one_letter_code
_entity_poly.pdbx_strand_id
1 'polypeptide(L)'
;TEKADFRAYASAKESFSDYVRMLKNNPRYQQALAAGGDVRGFANALQKAGYATDPGYASKIAAIANGPLLNRAISAATNAITRR
;
A
#
# COMPACT_ATOMS: atom_id res chain seq x y z
N THR A 1 7.73 -26.10 0.76
CA THR A 1 8.02 -24.80 1.41
C THR A 1 9.08 -24.10 0.59
N GLU A 2 8.87 -22.83 0.28
CA GLU A 2 9.85 -22.00 -0.43
C GLU A 2 10.74 -21.26 0.58
N LYS A 3 12.03 -21.10 0.30
CA LYS A 3 12.93 -20.21 1.03
C LYS A 3 13.19 -18.98 0.17
N ALA A 4 12.94 -17.79 0.72
CA ALA A 4 13.16 -16.51 0.07
C ALA A 4 13.76 -15.50 1.05
N ASP A 5 14.60 -14.62 0.54
CA ASP A 5 15.20 -13.53 1.32
C ASP A 5 14.27 -12.32 1.35
N PHE A 6 14.09 -11.72 2.52
CA PHE A 6 13.25 -10.55 2.73
C PHE A 6 14.07 -9.39 3.30
N ARG A 7 13.75 -8.17 2.86
CA ARG A 7 14.34 -6.96 3.45
C ARG A 7 13.91 -6.84 4.91
N ALA A 8 14.87 -6.56 5.79
CA ALA A 8 14.64 -6.28 7.21
C ALA A 8 14.89 -4.80 7.49
N TYR A 9 14.14 -4.24 8.45
CA TYR A 9 14.20 -2.82 8.82
C TYR A 9 14.14 -2.68 10.33
N ALA A 10 14.76 -1.64 10.87
CA ALA A 10 14.76 -1.33 12.31
C ALA A 10 13.42 -0.74 12.78
N SER A 11 12.60 -0.22 11.86
CA SER A 11 11.29 0.36 12.19
C SER A 11 10.31 0.33 11.03
N ALA A 12 9.01 0.48 11.34
CA ALA A 12 7.98 0.67 10.33
C ALA A 12 8.22 1.94 9.48
N LYS A 13 8.73 3.02 10.07
CA LYS A 13 9.06 4.26 9.33
C LYS A 13 10.08 3.99 8.23
N GLU A 14 11.10 3.19 8.52
CA GLU A 14 12.14 2.84 7.56
C GLU A 14 11.57 1.99 6.42
N SER A 15 10.75 0.99 6.73
CA SER A 15 10.13 0.14 5.70
C SER A 15 9.21 0.94 4.75
N PHE A 16 8.41 1.87 5.29
CA PHE A 16 7.58 2.76 4.47
C PHE A 16 8.42 3.73 3.63
N SER A 17 9.51 4.26 4.19
CA SER A 17 10.41 5.15 3.45
C SER A 17 11.08 4.44 2.27
N ASP A 18 11.51 3.20 2.47
CA ASP A 18 12.07 2.39 1.39
C ASP A 18 11.02 1.98 0.34
N TYR A 19 9.80 1.63 0.77
CA TYR A 19 8.68 1.36 -0.13
C TYR A 19 8.39 2.54 -1.06
N VAL A 20 8.28 3.75 -0.50
CA VAL A 20 8.05 4.98 -1.30
C VAL A 20 9.23 5.25 -2.24
N ARG A 21 10.47 5.08 -1.78
CA ARG A 21 11.67 5.22 -2.62
C ARG A 21 11.64 4.24 -3.79
N MET A 22 11.31 2.98 -3.55
CA MET A 22 11.20 1.95 -4.59
C MET A 22 10.14 2.32 -5.63
N LEU A 23 8.97 2.80 -5.22
CA LEU A 23 7.93 3.24 -6.15
C LEU A 23 8.38 4.45 -6.99
N LYS A 24 8.99 5.45 -6.36
CA LYS A 24 9.44 6.68 -7.04
C LYS A 24 10.59 6.43 -8.02
N ASN A 25 11.54 5.57 -7.65
CA ASN A 25 12.75 5.37 -8.43
C ASN A 25 12.59 4.32 -9.55
N ASN A 26 11.45 3.63 -9.62
CA ASN A 26 11.21 2.62 -10.65
C ASN A 26 10.13 3.12 -11.63
N PRO A 27 10.49 3.40 -12.90
CA PRO A 27 9.56 3.89 -13.92
C PRO A 27 8.30 3.04 -14.09
N ARG A 28 8.36 1.73 -13.80
CA ARG A 28 7.21 0.84 -13.90
C ARG A 28 6.03 1.24 -13.01
N TYR A 29 6.27 1.98 -11.94
CA TYR A 29 5.26 2.36 -10.95
C TYR A 29 4.74 3.80 -11.09
N GLN A 30 5.15 4.56 -12.10
CA GLN A 30 4.75 5.96 -12.24
C GLN A 30 3.24 6.14 -12.41
N GLN A 31 2.58 5.21 -13.12
CA GLN A 31 1.11 5.23 -13.25
C GLN A 31 0.41 5.01 -11.90
N ALA A 32 1.00 4.24 -10.99
CA ALA A 32 0.45 4.08 -9.64
C ALA A 32 0.56 5.38 -8.86
N LEU A 33 1.73 6.04 -8.90
CA LEU A 33 1.93 7.33 -8.23
C LEU A 33 1.00 8.44 -8.79
N ALA A 34 0.68 8.39 -10.08
CA ALA A 34 -0.23 9.32 -10.72
C ALA A 34 -1.71 9.16 -10.29
N ALA A 35 -2.09 8.04 -9.66
CA ALA A 35 -3.46 7.82 -9.20
C ALA A 35 -3.87 8.73 -8.03
N GLY A 36 -2.91 9.35 -7.34
CA GLY A 36 -3.18 10.29 -6.25
C GLY A 36 -4.03 9.67 -5.14
N GLY A 37 -5.21 10.26 -4.87
CA GLY A 37 -6.15 9.78 -3.85
C GLY A 37 -7.05 8.61 -4.29
N ASP A 38 -6.99 8.18 -5.55
CA ASP A 38 -7.76 7.03 -6.04
C ASP A 38 -7.08 5.72 -5.66
N VAL A 39 -7.55 5.10 -4.58
CA VAL A 39 -7.02 3.81 -4.09
C VAL A 39 -7.21 2.69 -5.12
N ARG A 40 -8.32 2.68 -5.86
CA ARG A 40 -8.58 1.64 -6.86
C ARG A 40 -7.68 1.84 -8.06
N GLY A 41 -7.50 3.08 -8.52
CA GLY A 41 -6.53 3.44 -9.56
C GLY A 41 -5.11 3.03 -9.19
N PHE A 42 -4.69 3.36 -7.97
CA PHE A 42 -3.37 3.00 -7.43
C PHE A 42 -3.14 1.48 -7.44
N ALA A 43 -4.08 0.71 -6.90
CA ALA A 43 -3.98 -0.74 -6.80
C ALA A 43 -3.97 -1.43 -8.18
N ASN A 44 -4.77 -0.94 -9.13
CA ASN A 44 -4.76 -1.45 -10.50
C ASN A 44 -3.43 -1.19 -11.20
N ALA A 45 -2.86 0.00 -11.04
CA ALA A 45 -1.58 0.34 -11.64
C ALA A 45 -0.43 -0.48 -11.03
N LEU A 46 -0.44 -0.74 -9.71
CA LEU A 46 0.51 -1.64 -9.07
C LEU A 46 0.44 -3.07 -9.64
N GLN A 47 -0.78 -3.60 -9.80
CA GLN A 47 -0.98 -4.93 -10.38
C GLN A 47 -0.46 -4.99 -11.82
N LYS A 48 -0.84 -4.03 -12.67
CA LYS A 48 -0.37 -3.93 -14.06
C LYS A 48 1.16 -3.83 -14.16
N ALA A 49 1.79 -3.16 -13.19
CA ALA A 49 3.24 -3.02 -13.10
C ALA A 49 3.96 -4.24 -12.52
N GLY A 50 3.24 -5.32 -12.19
CA GLY A 50 3.82 -6.57 -11.67
C GLY A 50 4.30 -6.49 -10.23
N TYR A 51 3.69 -5.64 -9.39
CA TYR A 51 3.98 -5.63 -7.95
C TYR A 51 3.59 -6.95 -7.28
N ALA A 52 2.47 -7.54 -7.72
CA ALA A 52 2.00 -8.86 -7.32
C ALA A 52 1.53 -9.63 -8.56
N THR A 53 1.73 -10.94 -8.55
CA THR A 53 1.32 -11.85 -9.64
C THR A 53 -0.12 -12.34 -9.51
N ASP A 54 -0.74 -12.13 -8.35
CA ASP A 54 -2.14 -12.48 -8.12
C ASP A 54 -3.09 -11.65 -9.01
N PRO A 55 -3.91 -12.29 -9.87
CA PRO A 55 -4.85 -11.58 -10.73
C PRO A 55 -5.94 -10.81 -9.95
N GLY A 56 -6.18 -11.16 -8.69
CA GLY A 56 -7.13 -10.49 -7.80
C GLY A 56 -6.54 -9.40 -6.93
N TYR A 57 -5.25 -9.04 -7.08
CA TYR A 57 -4.54 -8.15 -6.16
C TYR A 57 -5.25 -6.81 -5.97
N ALA A 58 -5.57 -6.09 -7.05
CA ALA A 58 -6.18 -4.77 -6.97
C ALA A 58 -7.53 -4.80 -6.28
N SER A 59 -8.34 -5.82 -6.56
CA SER A 59 -9.65 -6.02 -5.92
C SER A 59 -9.52 -6.26 -4.42
N LYS A 60 -8.54 -7.05 -3.98
CA LYS A 60 -8.27 -7.31 -2.55
C LYS A 60 -7.84 -6.04 -1.82
N ILE A 61 -6.93 -5.26 -2.40
CA ILE A 61 -6.49 -3.99 -1.80
C ILE A 61 -7.65 -3.00 -1.69
N ALA A 62 -8.46 -2.86 -2.75
CA ALA A 62 -9.63 -2.00 -2.72
C ALA A 62 -10.67 -2.45 -1.67
N ALA A 63 -10.86 -3.77 -1.49
CA ALA A 63 -11.76 -4.31 -0.47
C ALA A 63 -11.28 -4.00 0.96
N ILE A 64 -9.96 -4.11 1.21
CA ILE A 64 -9.37 -3.74 2.51
C ILE A 64 -9.51 -2.24 2.75
N ALA A 65 -9.19 -1.42 1.76
CA ALA A 65 -9.22 0.04 1.86
C ALA A 65 -10.62 0.59 2.19
N ASN A 66 -11.67 -0.02 1.63
CA ASN A 66 -13.07 0.33 1.89
C ASN A 66 -13.69 -0.50 3.02
N GLY A 67 -12.90 -1.36 3.66
CA GLY A 67 -13.39 -2.35 4.62
C GLY A 67 -13.75 -1.74 5.97
N PRO A 68 -14.74 -2.32 6.69
CA PRO A 68 -15.22 -1.79 7.96
C PRO A 68 -14.14 -1.80 9.06
N LEU A 69 -13.19 -2.74 9.00
CA LEU A 69 -12.09 -2.81 9.96
C LEU A 69 -11.14 -1.61 9.84
N LEU A 70 -10.71 -1.28 8.62
CA LEU A 70 -9.81 -0.15 8.40
C LEU A 70 -10.51 1.18 8.71
N ASN A 71 -11.78 1.33 8.31
CA ASN A 71 -12.57 2.52 8.61
C ASN A 71 -12.71 2.77 10.11
N ARG A 72 -12.93 1.71 10.91
CA ARG A 72 -12.97 1.79 12.38
C ARG A 72 -11.61 2.16 12.96
N ALA A 73 -10.53 1.56 12.47
CA ALA A 73 -9.18 1.85 12.94
C ALA A 73 -8.79 3.31 12.67
N ILE A 74 -9.08 3.84 11.48
CA ILE A 74 -8.85 5.24 11.13
C ILE A 74 -9.68 6.15 12.04
N SER A 75 -10.97 5.87 12.22
CA SER A 75 -11.84 6.67 13.08
C SER A 75 -11.33 6.73 14.52
N ALA A 76 -10.89 5.58 15.07
CA ALA A 76 -10.32 5.51 16.40
C ALA A 76 -9.01 6.32 16.53
N ALA A 77 -8.12 6.21 15.54
CA ALA A 77 -6.87 6.96 15.51
C ALA A 77 -7.11 8.48 15.41
N THR A 78 -8.00 8.92 14.52
CA THR A 78 -8.39 10.33 14.40
C THR A 78 -8.96 10.86 15.71
N ASN A 79 -9.87 10.11 16.36
CA ASN A 79 -10.43 10.51 17.65
C ASN A 79 -9.37 10.63 18.75
N ALA A 80 -8.38 9.73 18.77
CA ALA A 80 -7.28 9.80 19.73
C ALA A 80 -6.38 11.02 19.51
N ILE A 81 -6.22 11.46 18.26
CA ILE A 81 -5.46 12.68 17.91
C ILE A 81 -6.25 13.92 18.32
N THR A 82 -7.55 14.00 18.00
CA THR A 82 -8.38 15.19 18.31
C THR A 82 -8.64 15.40 19.81
N ARG A 83 -8.52 14.33 20.62
CA ARG A 83 -8.69 14.40 22.10
C ARG A 83 -7.41 14.78 22.85
N ARG A 84 -6.30 15.02 22.15
CA ARG A 84 -5.07 15.58 22.72
C ARG A 84 -5.03 17.08 22.53
#